data_AF-A0A8H2PIG7-F1
#
_entry.id   AF-A0A8H2PIG7-F1
#
_cell.length_a   1.000
_cell.length_b   1.000
_cell.length_c   1.000
_cell.angle_alpha   90.00
_cell.angle_beta   90.00
_cell.angle_gamma   90.00
#
_symmetry.space_group_name_H-M   'P 1'
#
loop_
_entity.id
_entity.type
_entity.pdbx_description
1 polymer ?
#
loop_
_entity_poly.entity_id
_entity_poly.type
_entity_poly.pdbx_seq_one_letter_code
_entity_poly.pdbx_strand_id
1 'polypeptide(L)'
;MMGPATTTATTGMDAGAGTGTITIHLDRQKVSVPRVGDETLLDSARRAGLAPPFSCEAGNCGTCIAMLTEGSATMRNNEALDDDEVAEGYVLTCQAVPDTASVTVRYDD
;
A
#
# COMPACT_ATOMS: atom_id res chain seq x y z
N MET A 1 -28.10 -30.19 14.69
CA MET A 1 -27.05 -30.12 13.65
C MET A 1 -26.88 -28.64 13.32
N MET A 2 -25.91 -28.01 14.00
CA MET A 2 -25.54 -26.61 13.79
C MET A 2 -25.10 -26.39 12.33
N GLY A 3 -25.59 -25.34 11.68
CA GLY A 3 -25.25 -24.98 10.30
C GLY A 3 -23.86 -24.36 10.14
N PRO A 4 -23.59 -23.76 8.98
CA PRO A 4 -22.72 -22.59 8.96
C PRO A 4 -23.34 -21.39 8.22
N ALA A 5 -23.40 -20.29 8.98
CA ALA A 5 -23.06 -18.92 8.65
C ALA A 5 -23.33 -18.40 7.23
N THR A 6 -24.42 -17.64 7.13
CA THR A 6 -24.69 -16.62 6.12
C THR A 6 -23.62 -15.52 6.16
N THR A 7 -23.06 -15.27 4.98
CA THR A 7 -22.39 -14.07 4.45
C THR A 7 -22.31 -12.84 5.38
N THR A 8 -21.08 -12.58 5.84
CA THR A 8 -20.51 -11.30 6.30
C THR A 8 -20.24 -10.41 5.07
N ALA A 9 -20.38 -9.09 5.01
CA ALA A 9 -20.88 -8.03 5.88
C ALA A 9 -21.13 -6.78 5.02
N THR A 10 -22.01 -5.92 5.53
CA THR A 10 -22.28 -4.52 5.18
C THR A 10 -21.03 -3.63 5.22
N THR A 11 -21.03 -2.52 4.45
CA THR A 11 -20.79 -1.11 4.84
C THR A 11 -20.30 -0.36 3.59
N GLY A 12 -21.05 0.59 3.03
CA GLY A 12 -21.45 1.85 3.66
C GLY A 12 -20.52 2.93 3.11
N MET A 13 -20.96 3.58 2.03
CA MET A 13 -20.25 4.67 1.36
C MET A 13 -20.79 5.98 1.93
N ASP A 14 -19.99 6.70 2.70
CA ASP A 14 -20.13 8.15 2.84
C ASP A 14 -18.75 8.81 2.99
N ALA A 15 -18.69 10.06 2.56
CA ALA A 15 -17.64 10.68 1.77
C ALA A 15 -16.55 11.37 2.60
N GLY A 16 -15.36 11.53 2.01
CA GLY A 16 -14.37 12.46 2.58
C GLY A 16 -12.91 12.38 2.15
N ALA A 17 -12.52 11.75 1.04
CA ALA A 17 -11.18 11.93 0.44
C ALA A 17 -11.23 11.42 -1.00
N GLY A 18 -10.60 12.14 -1.94
CA GLY A 18 -10.77 11.97 -3.39
C GLY A 18 -10.78 10.51 -3.86
N THR A 19 -11.60 10.22 -4.87
CA THR A 19 -11.75 8.92 -5.53
C THR A 19 -10.42 8.45 -6.13
N GLY A 20 -9.56 7.92 -5.29
CA GLY A 20 -8.26 7.38 -5.66
C GLY A 20 -8.27 5.87 -5.66
N THR A 21 -7.41 5.26 -6.48
CA THR A 21 -7.21 3.81 -6.54
C THR A 21 -5.75 3.51 -6.26
N ILE A 22 -5.51 2.57 -5.36
CA ILE A 22 -4.18 2.03 -5.08
C ILE A 22 -4.14 0.62 -5.66
N THR A 23 -3.22 0.41 -6.60
CA THR A 23 -2.98 -0.89 -7.23
C THR A 23 -1.68 -1.48 -6.69
N ILE A 24 -1.76 -2.67 -6.12
CA ILE A 24 -0.63 -3.38 -5.54
C ILE A 24 -0.33 -4.63 -6.36
N HIS A 25 0.91 -4.75 -6.78
CA HIS A 25 1.49 -5.95 -7.37
C HIS A 25 2.40 -6.61 -6.32
N LEU A 26 2.03 -7.81 -5.89
CA LEU A 26 2.79 -8.63 -4.94
C LEU A 26 2.75 -10.09 -5.44
N ASP A 27 3.91 -10.72 -5.62
CA ASP A 27 4.03 -12.03 -6.23
C ASP A 27 3.28 -12.10 -7.59
N ARG A 28 2.37 -13.08 -7.72
CA ARG A 28 1.50 -13.28 -8.88
C ARG A 28 0.14 -12.58 -8.74
N GLN A 29 -0.06 -11.79 -7.69
CA GLN A 29 -1.31 -11.11 -7.40
C GLN A 29 -1.25 -9.64 -7.81
N LYS A 30 -2.33 -9.18 -8.44
CA LYS A 30 -2.61 -7.76 -8.68
C LYS A 30 -3.94 -7.43 -8.05
N VAL A 31 -3.95 -6.58 -7.03
CA VAL A 31 -5.16 -6.17 -6.31
C VAL A 31 -5.27 -4.66 -6.34
N SER A 32 -6.50 -4.15 -6.47
CA SER A 32 -6.77 -2.71 -6.43
C SER A 32 -7.80 -2.41 -5.36
N VAL A 33 -7.50 -1.40 -4.54
CA VAL A 33 -8.36 -0.93 -3.46
C VAL A 33 -8.56 0.57 -3.56
N PRO A 34 -9.70 1.10 -3.08
CA PRO A 34 -9.85 2.55 -2.98
C PRO A 34 -8.79 3.11 -2.04
N ARG A 35 -8.26 4.30 -2.37
CA ARG A 35 -7.44 5.10 -1.46
C ARG A 35 -8.27 5.49 -0.24
N VAL A 36 -7.67 5.42 0.95
CA VAL A 36 -8.31 5.80 2.21
C VAL A 36 -7.40 6.79 2.93
N GLY A 37 -7.84 8.04 3.08
CA GLY A 37 -7.16 9.07 3.89
C GLY A 37 -5.64 9.10 3.76
N ASP A 38 -4.97 9.10 4.91
CA ASP A 38 -3.51 9.08 5.08
C ASP A 38 -2.96 7.66 5.30
N GLU A 39 -3.64 6.64 4.75
CA GLU A 39 -3.18 5.25 4.80
C GLU A 39 -1.86 5.09 4.01
N THR A 40 -0.94 4.29 4.55
CA THR A 40 0.32 3.98 3.86
C THR A 40 0.07 2.95 2.76
N LEU A 41 0.99 2.84 1.79
CA LEU A 41 0.92 1.80 0.77
C LEU A 41 0.95 0.38 1.39
N LEU A 42 1.69 0.19 2.48
CA LEU A 42 1.70 -1.08 3.24
C LEU A 42 0.33 -1.41 3.82
N ASP A 43 -0.31 -0.43 4.47
CA ASP A 43 -1.62 -0.61 5.09
C ASP A 43 -2.70 -0.86 4.04
N SER A 44 -2.67 -0.13 2.92
CA SER A 44 -3.56 -0.38 1.78
C SER A 44 -3.40 -1.80 1.23
N ALA A 45 -2.17 -2.33 1.14
CA ALA A 45 -1.92 -3.71 0.73
C ALA A 45 -2.46 -4.73 1.75
N ARG A 46 -2.23 -4.52 3.04
CA ARG A 46 -2.75 -5.38 4.12
C ARG A 46 -4.28 -5.40 4.14
N ARG A 47 -4.91 -4.24 3.97
CA ARG A 47 -6.38 -4.12 3.86
C ARG A 47 -6.92 -4.81 2.61
N ALA A 48 -6.14 -4.86 1.53
CA ALA A 48 -6.45 -5.64 0.34
C ALA A 48 -6.34 -7.17 0.56
N GLY A 49 -5.94 -7.62 1.75
CA GLY A 49 -5.73 -9.04 2.07
C GLY A 49 -4.39 -9.58 1.61
N LEU A 50 -3.45 -8.71 1.22
CA LEU A 50 -2.08 -9.09 0.86
C LEU A 50 -1.19 -9.14 2.11
N ALA A 51 -0.12 -9.91 2.03
CA ALA A 51 0.90 -10.02 3.09
C ALA A 51 2.27 -9.56 2.57
N PRO A 52 2.44 -8.26 2.24
CA PRO A 52 3.72 -7.73 1.80
C PRO A 52 4.80 -7.88 2.88
N PRO A 53 6.08 -7.99 2.49
CA PRO A 53 7.17 -8.10 3.44
C PRO A 53 7.29 -6.83 4.30
N PHE A 54 7.48 -7.01 5.61
CA PHE A 54 7.68 -5.91 6.55
C PHE A 54 8.52 -6.35 7.75
N SER A 55 9.11 -5.40 8.48
CA SER A 55 9.83 -5.66 9.73
C SER A 55 9.69 -4.50 10.73
N CYS A 56 10.30 -3.34 10.45
CA CYS A 56 10.37 -2.25 11.44
C CYS A 56 9.15 -1.33 11.49
N GLU A 57 8.49 -1.11 10.35
CA GLU A 57 7.44 -0.09 10.15
C GLU A 57 7.84 1.34 10.60
N ALA A 58 9.14 1.63 10.65
CA ALA A 58 9.72 2.91 11.07
C ALA A 58 10.56 3.59 9.98
N GLY A 59 10.80 2.93 8.84
CA GLY A 59 11.56 3.49 7.72
C GLY A 59 13.07 3.26 7.74
N ASN A 60 13.57 2.31 8.55
CA ASN A 60 15.01 2.09 8.74
C ASN A 60 15.55 0.70 8.34
N CYS A 61 14.70 -0.24 7.91
CA CYS A 61 15.13 -1.62 7.61
C CYS A 61 15.10 -2.02 6.12
N GLY A 62 14.39 -1.29 5.26
CA GLY A 62 14.25 -1.63 3.83
C GLY A 62 13.35 -2.84 3.49
N THR A 63 12.92 -3.66 4.46
CA THR A 63 12.12 -4.88 4.17
C THR A 63 10.83 -4.65 3.38
N CYS A 64 10.21 -3.48 3.52
CA CYS A 64 9.00 -3.11 2.80
C CYS A 64 9.28 -2.28 1.54
N ILE A 65 10.48 -2.41 0.95
CA ILE A 65 10.82 -1.71 -0.29
C ILE A 65 9.93 -2.20 -1.44
N ALA A 66 9.48 -1.26 -2.25
CA ALA A 66 8.75 -1.53 -3.48
C ALA A 66 8.97 -0.40 -4.49
N MET A 67 8.72 -0.66 -5.76
CA MET A 67 8.83 0.34 -6.82
C MET A 67 7.46 0.97 -7.12
N LEU A 68 7.41 2.30 -7.15
CA LEU A 68 6.28 3.05 -7.69
C LEU A 68 6.35 3.06 -9.21
N THR A 69 5.39 2.39 -9.86
CA THR A 69 5.32 2.34 -11.33
C THR A 69 4.31 3.35 -11.90
N GLU A 70 3.45 3.93 -11.06
CA GLU A 70 2.48 4.96 -11.45
C GLU A 70 2.16 5.85 -10.24
N GLY A 71 2.00 7.15 -10.49
CA GLY A 71 1.65 8.14 -9.47
C GLY A 71 2.85 8.57 -8.63
N SER A 72 2.56 9.15 -7.46
CA SER A 72 3.59 9.53 -6.49
C SER A 72 3.13 9.30 -5.06
N ALA A 73 4.09 9.13 -4.15
CA ALA A 73 3.84 9.02 -2.73
C ALA A 73 4.94 9.74 -1.94
N THR A 74 4.56 10.33 -0.81
CA THR A 74 5.48 10.99 0.10
C THR A 74 5.82 10.03 1.24
N MET A 75 7.12 9.82 1.47
CA MET A 75 7.59 9.03 2.61
C MET A 75 7.68 9.90 3.86
N ARG A 76 7.01 9.48 4.94
CA ARG A 76 7.07 10.14 6.26
C ARG A 76 8.46 10.08 6.89
N ASN A 77 9.15 8.95 6.71
CA ASN A 77 10.53 8.74 7.12
C ASN A 77 11.25 7.88 6.08
N ASN A 78 12.52 8.18 5.83
CA ASN A 78 13.42 7.35 5.02
C ASN A 78 14.83 7.41 5.59
N GLU A 79 15.25 6.33 6.24
CA GLU A 79 16.62 6.10 6.71
C GLU A 79 17.27 4.89 6.01
N ALA A 80 16.56 4.24 5.08
CA ALA A 80 16.98 2.97 4.49
C ALA A 80 17.30 3.05 2.99
N LEU A 81 16.72 4.00 2.25
CA LEU A 81 16.96 4.17 0.81
C LEU A 81 17.80 5.44 0.58
N ASP A 82 18.78 5.34 -0.31
CA ASP A 82 19.56 6.48 -0.78
C ASP A 82 18.77 7.33 -1.80
N ASP A 83 19.21 8.56 -2.02
CA ASP A 83 18.51 9.51 -2.91
C ASP A 83 18.35 9.00 -4.35
N ASP A 84 19.33 8.24 -4.85
CA ASP A 84 19.30 7.64 -6.19
C ASP A 84 18.19 6.57 -6.29
N GLU A 85 18.03 5.72 -5.26
CA GLU A 85 16.97 4.71 -5.23
C GLU A 85 15.58 5.37 -5.19
N VAL A 86 15.43 6.44 -4.40
CA VAL A 86 14.19 7.22 -4.36
C VAL A 86 13.91 7.88 -5.71
N ALA A 87 14.94 8.40 -6.38
CA ALA A 87 14.82 9.00 -7.71
C ALA A 87 14.45 7.97 -8.80
N GLU A 88 14.88 6.71 -8.64
CA GLU A 88 14.48 5.57 -9.48
C GLU A 88 13.03 5.12 -9.21
N GLY A 89 12.40 5.62 -8.15
CA GLY A 89 11.00 5.34 -7.81
C GLY A 89 10.82 4.28 -6.73
N TYR A 90 11.89 3.87 -6.04
CA TYR A 90 11.78 2.99 -4.87
C TYR A 90 11.22 3.74 -3.67
N VAL A 91 10.36 3.06 -2.92
CA VAL A 91 9.73 3.59 -1.71
C VAL A 91 9.68 2.55 -0.61
N LEU A 92 9.72 3.02 0.64
CA LEU A 92 9.39 2.23 1.82
C LEU A 92 7.88 2.25 2.01
N THR A 93 7.17 1.20 1.61
CA THR A 93 5.70 1.21 1.62
C THR A 93 5.10 1.42 3.01
N CYS A 94 5.83 1.11 4.09
CA CYS A 94 5.41 1.37 5.47
C CYS A 94 5.41 2.86 5.85
N GLN A 95 6.13 3.70 5.12
CA GLN A 95 6.19 5.15 5.35
C GLN A 95 5.61 5.96 4.19
N ALA A 96 5.40 5.34 3.03
CA ALA A 96 4.90 6.00 1.82
C ALA A 96 3.38 6.19 1.88
N VAL A 97 2.94 7.46 1.82
CA VAL A 97 1.52 7.86 1.72
C VAL A 97 1.25 8.36 0.29
N PRO A 98 0.23 7.84 -0.41
CA PRO A 98 -0.12 8.28 -1.77
C PRO A 98 -0.41 9.78 -1.85
N ASP A 99 0.23 10.48 -2.80
CA ASP A 99 -0.03 11.90 -3.05
C ASP A 99 -1.03 12.10 -4.19
N THR A 100 -1.06 11.18 -5.15
CA THR A 100 -1.95 11.22 -6.31
C THR A 100 -3.24 10.43 -6.10
N ALA A 101 -4.20 10.61 -7.01
CA ALA A 101 -5.43 9.82 -7.01
C ALA A 101 -5.17 8.36 -7.37
N SER A 102 -4.42 8.10 -8.43
CA SER A 102 -3.99 6.74 -8.82
C SER A 102 -2.55 6.52 -8.41
N VAL A 103 -2.25 5.39 -7.76
CA VAL A 103 -0.88 4.93 -7.46
C VAL A 103 -0.80 3.44 -7.73
N THR A 104 0.26 3.03 -8.44
CA THR A 104 0.61 1.61 -8.62
C THR A 104 1.96 1.33 -8.00
N VAL A 105 2.01 0.34 -7.10
CA VAL A 105 3.23 -0.12 -6.43
C VAL A 105 3.48 -1.60 -6.74
N ARG A 106 4.75 -1.94 -6.93
CA ARG A 106 5.22 -3.30 -7.22
C ARG A 106 6.30 -3.72 -6.24
N TYR A 107 6.02 -4.76 -5.47
CA TYR A 107 7.05 -5.44 -4.68
C TYR A 107 7.89 -6.33 -5.60
N ASP A 108 9.19 -6.34 -5.35
CA ASP A 108 10.11 -7.27 -6.00
C ASP A 108 10.17 -8.56 -5.16
N ASP A 109 10.05 -9.71 -5.85
CA ASP A 109 10.00 -11.06 -5.26
C ASP A 109 11.40 -11.59 -4.91
#